data_AF-A0AAU2LF34-F1
#
_entry.id   AF-A0AAU2LF34-F1
#
_cell.length_a   1.000
_cell.length_b   1.000
_cell.length_c   1.000
_cell.angle_alpha   90.00
_cell.angle_beta   90.00
_cell.angle_gamma   90.00
#
_symmetry.space_group_name_H-M   'P 1'
#
loop_
_entity.id
_entity.type
_entity.pdbx_description
1 polymer ?
#
loop_
_entity_poly.entity_id
_entity_poly.type
_entity_poly.pdbx_seq_one_letter_code
_entity_poly.pdbx_strand_id
1 'polypeptide(L)' 'MLGEIKNARHKFGTAISTPAGKDAIAPAEAMMRALWESQTSRHGGQAPTVPETLEAARAGVHLAAALVQWFVSGAVVRTP' A
#
# COMPACT_ATOMS: atom_id res chain seq x y z
N MET A 1 -5.96 5.47 6.72
CA MET A 1 -5.74 5.20 5.27
C MET A 1 -5.96 3.73 4.90
N LEU A 2 -5.25 2.74 5.48
CA LEU A 2 -5.51 1.32 5.19
C LEU A 2 -6.91 0.86 5.66
N GLY A 3 -7.36 1.31 6.84
CA GLY A 3 -8.73 1.09 7.30
C GLY A 3 -9.79 1.73 6.38
N GLU A 4 -9.49 2.88 5.79
CA GLU A 4 -10.38 3.55 4.83
C GLU A 4 -10.52 2.75 3.52
N ILE A 5 -9.42 2.24 2.96
CA ILE A 5 -9.48 1.40 1.76
C ILE A 5 -10.25 0.10 2.02
N LYS A 6 -10.17 -0.45 3.23
CA LYS A 6 -10.98 -1.61 3.63
C LYS A 6 -12.46 -1.28 3.72
N ASN A 7 -12.81 -0.18 4.39
CA ASN A 7 -14.20 0.14 4.73
C ASN A 7 -14.95 0.89 3.63
N ALA A 8 -14.24 1.63 2.79
CA ALA A 8 -14.79 2.53 1.78
C ALA A 8 -14.16 2.28 0.40
N ARG A 9 -13.93 1.01 0.06
CA ARG A 9 -13.29 0.59 -1.20
C ARG A 9 -13.92 1.20 -2.45
N HIS A 10 -15.25 1.29 -2.48
CA HIS A 10 -16.03 1.88 -3.57
C HIS A 10 -15.73 3.37 -3.81
N LYS A 11 -15.06 4.05 -2.87
CA LYS A 11 -14.61 5.44 -3.00
C LYS A 11 -13.26 5.57 -3.71
N PHE A 12 -12.68 4.49 -4.23
CA PHE A 12 -11.39 4.54 -4.90
C PHE A 12 -11.53 4.11 -6.36
N GLY A 13 -11.08 4.97 -7.26
CA GLY A 13 -10.89 4.68 -8.68
C GLY A 13 -9.41 4.45 -8.98
N THR A 14 -9.11 3.66 -10.01
CA THR A 14 -7.73 3.32 -10.38
C THR A 14 -7.58 3.11 -11.89
N ALA A 15 -6.44 3.53 -12.43
CA ALA A 15 -6.00 3.28 -13.80
C ALA A 15 -5.05 2.07 -13.91
N ILE A 16 -4.81 1.37 -12.80
CA ILE A 16 -3.89 0.23 -12.74
C ILE A 16 -4.57 -1.02 -13.24
N SER A 17 -4.01 -1.61 -14.31
CA SER A 17 -4.52 -2.86 -14.88
C SER A 17 -4.40 -4.01 -13.89
N THR A 18 -5.53 -4.65 -13.60
CA THR A 18 -5.60 -5.94 -12.91
C THR A 18 -6.30 -6.95 -13.80
N PRO A 19 -6.07 -8.27 -13.60
CA PRO A 19 -6.82 -9.29 -14.33
C PRO A 19 -8.34 -9.10 -14.20
N ALA A 20 -9.09 -9.47 -15.24
CA ALA A 20 -10.55 -9.31 -15.27
C ALA A 20 -11.21 -10.01 -14.05
N GLY A 21 -12.19 -9.35 -13.45
CA GLY A 21 -12.86 -9.85 -12.25
C GLY A 21 -12.05 -9.77 -10.95
N LYS A 22 -10.84 -9.18 -10.98
CA LYS A 22 -10.08 -8.86 -9.77
C LYS A 22 -10.32 -7.43 -9.33
N ASP A 23 -10.11 -7.23 -8.05
CA ASP A 23 -10.25 -5.94 -7.42
C ASP A 23 -9.08 -5.03 -7.79
N ALA A 24 -9.40 -3.95 -8.49
CA ALA A 24 -8.40 -3.04 -9.04
C ALA A 24 -7.67 -2.24 -7.94
N ILE A 25 -8.23 -2.07 -6.73
CA ILE A 25 -7.55 -1.37 -5.62
C ILE A 25 -6.64 -2.30 -4.80
N ALA A 26 -6.77 -3.62 -4.98
CA ALA A 26 -6.03 -4.60 -4.19
C ALA A 26 -4.49 -4.42 -4.25
N PRO A 27 -3.86 -4.04 -5.38
CA PRO A 27 -2.43 -3.77 -5.40
C PRO A 27 -2.03 -2.63 -4.46
N ALA A 28 -2.76 -1.51 -4.49
CA ALA A 28 -2.48 -0.37 -3.60
C ALA A 28 -2.68 -0.74 -2.13
N GLU A 29 -3.75 -1.49 -1.81
CA GLU A 29 -3.95 -2.01 -0.45
C GLU A 29 -2.80 -2.93 0.00
N ALA A 30 -2.38 -3.86 -0.86
CA ALA A 30 -1.31 -4.81 -0.55
C ALA A 30 0.03 -4.11 -0.30
N MET A 31 0.36 -3.09 -1.09
CA MET A 31 1.56 -2.28 -0.87
C MET A 31 1.49 -1.50 0.45
N MET A 32 0.36 -0.86 0.75
CA MET A 32 0.16 -0.14 2.00
C MET A 32 0.22 -1.07 3.22
N ARG A 33 -0.31 -2.28 3.07
CA ARG A 33 -0.25 -3.32 4.08
C ARG A 33 1.18 -3.81 4.31
N ALA A 34 1.93 -4.08 3.24
CA ALA A 34 3.33 -4.48 3.35
C ALA A 34 4.17 -3.40 4.07
N LEU A 35 3.95 -2.12 3.77
CA LEU A 35 4.58 -1.02 4.51
C LEU A 35 4.18 -0.99 5.99
N TRP A 36 2.91 -1.26 6.31
CA TRP A 36 2.43 -1.28 7.68
C TRP A 36 2.98 -2.45 8.49
N GLU A 37 2.89 -3.67 7.94
CA GLU A 37 3.25 -4.91 8.64
C GLU A 37 4.77 -5.12 8.72
N SER A 38 5.56 -4.45 7.89
CA SER A 38 7.04 -4.55 7.91
C SER A 38 7.73 -3.68 8.96
N GLN A 39 7.02 -2.74 9.59
CA GLN A 39 7.59 -1.86 10.62
C GLN A 39 7.67 -2.52 12.00
N THR A 40 8.35 -3.67 12.09
CA THR A 40 8.41 -4.52 13.30
C THR A 40 9.11 -3.88 14.52
N SER A 41 9.89 -2.82 14.30
CA SER A 41 10.52 -2.00 15.36
C SER A 41 9.59 -0.94 15.94
N ARG A 42 8.52 -0.60 15.20
CA ARG A 42 7.48 0.35 15.59
C ARG A 42 6.16 -0.39 15.71
N HIS A 43 5.07 0.26 16.08
CA HIS A 43 3.77 -0.38 16.28
C HIS A 43 3.11 -0.95 14.99
N GLY A 44 3.88 -1.22 13.94
CA GLY A 44 3.45 -1.82 12.69
C GLY A 44 3.64 -3.33 12.72
N GLY A 45 2.55 -4.07 12.95
CA GLY A 45 2.56 -5.54 13.00
C GLY A 45 2.75 -6.10 14.40
N GLN A 46 2.16 -7.28 14.65
CA GLN A 46 2.27 -8.02 15.92
C GLN A 46 3.47 -9.00 15.91
N ALA A 47 4.39 -8.82 14.96
CA ALA A 47 5.54 -9.69 14.79
C ALA A 47 6.70 -9.23 15.69
N PRO A 48 7.58 -10.16 16.14
CA PRO A 48 8.81 -9.79 16.83
C PRO A 48 9.65 -8.84 15.98
N THR A 49 10.31 -7.88 16.63
CA THR A 49 11.26 -7.00 15.96
C THR A 49 12.39 -7.80 15.34
N VAL A 50 12.64 -7.55 14.05
CA VAL A 50 13.76 -8.14 13.31
C VAL A 50 14.78 -7.05 12.94
N PRO A 51 16.08 -7.39 12.80
CA PRO A 51 17.06 -6.46 12.27
C PRO A 51 16.67 -5.96 10.87
N GLU A 52 16.71 -4.65 10.66
CA GLU A 52 16.45 -4.06 9.34
C GLU A 52 17.66 -4.29 8.41
N THR A 53 17.41 -4.90 7.25
CA THR A 53 18.43 -5.02 6.19
C THR A 53 18.37 -3.83 5.24
N LEU A 54 19.49 -3.56 4.56
CA LEU A 54 19.56 -2.49 3.56
C LEU A 54 18.60 -2.77 2.39
N GLU A 55 18.45 -4.02 1.99
CA GLU A 55 17.54 -4.47 0.95
C GLU A 55 16.08 -4.20 1.34
N ALA A 56 15.69 -4.52 2.57
CA ALA A 56 14.36 -4.26 3.08
C ALA A 56 14.06 -2.75 3.15
N ALA A 57 15.03 -1.95 3.62
CA ALA A 57 14.90 -0.50 3.66
C ALA A 57 14.70 0.10 2.26
N ARG A 58 15.49 -0.34 1.27
CA ARG A 58 15.35 0.09 -0.13
C ARG A 58 14.00 -0.30 -0.72
N ALA A 59 13.58 -1.54 -0.50
CA ALA A 59 12.27 -2.02 -0.96
C ALA A 59 11.14 -1.17 -0.37
N GLY A 60 11.19 -0.86 0.93
CA GLY A 60 10.22 0.01 1.59
C GLY A 60 10.16 1.41 0.98
N VAL A 61 11.30 2.04 0.70
CA VAL A 61 11.35 3.36 0.05
C VAL A 61 10.76 3.31 -1.36
N HIS A 62 11.13 2.33 -2.18
CA HIS A 62 10.57 2.19 -3.53
C HIS A 62 9.06 1.95 -3.51
N LEU A 63 8.58 1.14 -2.59
CA LEU A 63 7.15 0.84 -2.42
C LEU A 63 6.38 2.10 -2.00
N ALA A 64 6.91 2.87 -1.05
CA ALA A 64 6.32 4.13 -0.60
C ALA A 64 6.32 5.19 -1.71
N ALA A 65 7.43 5.36 -2.43
CA ALA A 65 7.54 6.31 -3.53
C ALA A 65 6.55 5.97 -4.67
N ALA A 66 6.40 4.68 -5.00
CA ALA A 66 5.45 4.23 -6.00
C ALA A 66 4.00 4.54 -5.60
N LEU A 67 3.62 4.29 -4.33
CA LEU A 67 2.30 4.64 -3.82
C LEU A 67 2.04 6.15 -3.90
N VAL A 68 2.99 6.98 -3.45
CA VAL A 68 2.89 8.45 -3.57
C VAL A 68 2.69 8.85 -5.02
N GLN A 69 3.49 8.31 -5.94
CA GLN A 69 3.37 8.61 -7.35
C GLN A 69 2.01 8.21 -7.92
N TRP A 70 1.43 7.07 -7.50
CA TRP A 70 0.11 6.64 -7.96
C TRP A 70 -1.00 7.60 -7.53
N PHE A 71 -0.96 8.08 -6.28
CA PHE A 71 -1.95 9.07 -5.81
C PHE A 71 -1.74 10.45 -6.44
N VAL A 72 -0.50 10.91 -6.55
CA VAL A 72 -0.18 12.24 -7.12
C VAL A 72 -0.50 12.32 -8.61
N SER A 73 -0.25 11.25 -9.36
CA SER A 73 -0.57 11.22 -10.80
C SER A 73 -2.05 10.99 -11.10
N GLY A 74 -2.86 10.63 -10.10
CA GLY A 74 -4.25 10.23 -10.30
C GLY A 74 -4.39 8.80 -10.87
N ALA A 75 -3.32 8.01 -10.89
CA ALA A 75 -3.44 6.57 -11.18
C ALA A 75 -4.27 5.85 -10.10
N VAL A 76 -4.29 6.36 -8.87
CA VAL A 76 -5.27 6.03 -7.84
C VAL A 76 -5.92 7.32 -7.36
N VAL A 77 -7.25 7.38 -7.41
CA VAL A 77 -8.04 8.56 -6.98
C VAL A 77 -9.04 8.17 -5.92
N ARG A 78 -9.29 9.08 -4.97
CA ARG A 78 -10.43 8.97 -4.06
C ARG A 78 -11.58 9.78 -4.62
N THR A 79 -12.69 9.12 -4.92
CA THR A 79 -13.95 9.77 -5.29
C THR A 79 -14.69 10.24 -4.01
N PRO A 80 -15.42 11.36 -4.07
CA PRO A 80 -16.17 11.91 -2.94
C PRO A 80 -17.12 10.89 -2.26
#